data_AF-A0A959TDH4-F1
#
_entry.id   AF-A0A959TDH4-F1
#
_cell.length_a   1.000
_cell.length_b   1.000
_cell.length_c   1.000
_cell.angle_alpha   90.00
_cell.angle_beta   90.00
_cell.angle_gamma   90.00
#
_symmetry.space_group_name_H-M   'P 1'
#
loop_
_entity.id
_entity.type
_entity.pdbx_description
1 polymer ?
#
loop_
_entity_poly.entity_id
_entity_poly.type
_entity_poly.pdbx_seq_one_letter_code
_entity_poly.pdbx_strand_id
1 'polypeptide(L)'
;ERISGQVELLNDLDALGMDLRQLALVHQVDLNTDGRWWEQEVRRLKRDHDHILETHANEPGIEDLRRVLEARFQQIDSLHQGSLSGVPERDQIKARAAVLKIILQRAEKAVENTARLVHERGLRTQTAALSDHWDHAQVLLVMACLLAVVFAWLVGTNRKLLSESRGHGTLLADAKQKLEQTNRELRETMLSKEEKEVMIKEIHHRVKNNLQIVKSLVRFQMDQVEDPNVRELFNECITRVGAM
;
A
#
# COMPACT_ATOMS: atom_id res chain seq x y z
N GLU A 1 -9.41 12.43 25.92
CA GLU A 1 -10.47 13.35 26.41
C GLU A 1 -11.75 12.62 26.77
N ARG A 2 -12.43 11.93 25.84
CA ARG A 2 -13.71 11.22 26.12
C ARG A 2 -13.66 10.18 27.26
N ILE A 3 -12.56 9.43 27.39
CA ILE A 3 -12.36 8.46 28.49
C ILE A 3 -12.25 9.18 29.84
N SER A 4 -11.57 10.33 29.89
CA SER A 4 -11.45 11.12 31.12
C SER A 4 -12.81 11.61 31.58
N GLY A 5 -13.63 12.10 30.66
CA GLY A 5 -15.00 12.55 30.96
C GLY A 5 -15.95 11.42 31.38
N GLN A 6 -15.76 10.19 30.87
CA GLN A 6 -16.55 9.02 31.30
C GLN A 6 -16.14 8.51 32.68
N VAL A 7 -14.85 8.56 33.02
CA VAL A 7 -14.36 8.20 34.36
C VAL A 7 -14.82 9.22 35.39
N GLU A 8 -14.77 10.51 35.05
CA GLU A 8 -15.30 11.59 35.88
C GLU A 8 -16.80 11.43 36.14
N LEU A 9 -17.59 11.18 35.08
CA LEU A 9 -19.02 10.89 35.21
C LEU A 9 -19.31 9.69 36.11
N LEU A 10 -18.52 8.60 36.03
CA LEU A 10 -18.73 7.44 36.89
C LEU A 10 -18.46 7.75 38.37
N ASN A 11 -17.43 8.57 38.66
CA ASN A 11 -17.15 9.02 40.02
C ASN A 11 -18.26 9.93 40.55
N ASP A 12 -18.77 10.82 39.71
CA ASP A 12 -19.85 11.73 40.06
C ASP A 12 -21.17 10.98 40.31
N LEU A 13 -21.47 9.95 39.52
CA LEU A 13 -22.63 9.08 39.76
C LEU A 13 -22.49 8.27 41.05
N ASP A 14 -21.29 7.79 41.39
CA ASP A 14 -21.06 7.10 42.67
C ASP A 14 -21.24 8.04 43.88
N ALA A 15 -20.72 9.27 43.78
CA ALA A 15 -20.92 10.32 44.77
C ALA A 15 -22.41 10.66 44.95
N LEU A 16 -23.14 10.82 43.84
CA LEU A 16 -24.59 11.07 43.86
C LEU A 16 -25.36 9.92 44.55
N GLY A 17 -24.95 8.67 44.33
CA GLY A 17 -25.49 7.50 45.03
C GLY A 17 -25.21 7.54 46.54
N MET A 18 -24.00 7.95 46.95
CA MET A 18 -23.65 8.14 48.36
C MET A 18 -24.50 9.22 49.03
N ASP A 19 -24.67 10.37 48.39
CA ASP A 19 -25.45 11.48 48.94
C ASP A 19 -26.95 11.11 49.05
N LEU A 20 -27.49 10.35 48.09
CA LEU A 20 -28.86 9.80 48.19
C LEU A 20 -29.03 8.84 49.39
N ARG A 21 -28.01 8.03 49.70
CA ARG A 21 -28.02 7.19 50.92
C ARG A 21 -27.96 8.04 52.18
N GLN A 22 -27.19 9.11 52.17
CA GLN A 22 -27.05 10.05 53.29
C GLN A 22 -28.37 10.77 53.61
N LEU A 23 -29.19 11.10 52.61
CA LEU A 23 -30.51 11.71 52.82
C LEU A 23 -31.43 10.90 53.73
N ALA A 24 -31.37 9.56 53.67
CA ALA A 24 -32.17 8.73 54.57
C ALA A 24 -31.77 8.92 56.04
N LEU A 25 -30.48 9.13 56.31
CA LEU A 25 -29.95 9.41 57.64
C LEU A 25 -30.35 10.81 58.10
N VAL A 26 -30.23 11.82 57.23
CA VAL A 26 -30.64 13.21 57.52
C VAL A 26 -32.11 13.27 57.89
N HIS A 27 -32.98 12.57 57.15
CA HIS A 27 -34.40 12.47 57.50
C HIS A 27 -34.61 11.92 58.91
N GLN A 28 -33.90 10.86 59.29
CA GLN A 28 -34.03 10.25 60.62
C GLN A 28 -33.48 11.17 61.73
N VAL A 29 -32.43 11.94 61.46
CA VAL A 29 -31.87 12.92 62.40
C VAL A 29 -32.84 14.07 62.63
N ASP A 30 -33.43 14.63 61.57
CA ASP A 30 -34.41 15.72 61.65
C ASP A 30 -35.74 15.28 62.29
N LEU A 31 -36.08 13.99 62.24
CA LEU A 31 -37.24 13.47 63.00
C LEU A 31 -36.97 13.36 64.51
N ASN A 32 -35.71 13.27 64.92
CA ASN A 32 -35.31 13.10 66.32
C ASN A 32 -34.73 14.37 66.95
N THR A 33 -34.49 15.41 66.15
CA THR A 33 -33.82 16.66 66.54
C THR A 33 -34.59 17.83 65.94
N ASP A 34 -34.66 18.98 66.61
CA ASP A 34 -35.25 20.22 66.03
C ASP A 34 -34.41 20.86 64.89
N GLY A 35 -33.55 20.05 64.26
CA GLY A 35 -32.69 20.47 63.17
C GLY A 35 -33.46 20.65 61.85
N ARG A 36 -32.89 21.48 60.97
CA ARG A 36 -33.37 21.65 59.58
C ARG A 36 -32.25 21.33 58.60
N TRP A 37 -31.65 20.15 58.78
CA TRP A 37 -30.50 19.72 57.97
C TRP A 37 -30.95 19.25 56.58
N TRP A 38 -32.20 18.78 56.46
CA TRP A 38 -32.83 18.34 55.23
C TRP A 38 -32.80 19.37 54.10
N GLU A 39 -33.24 20.60 54.36
CA GLU A 39 -33.28 21.62 53.30
C GLU A 39 -31.89 21.94 52.76
N GLN A 40 -30.87 21.92 53.62
CA GLN A 40 -29.49 22.16 53.22
C GLN A 40 -28.96 21.02 52.35
N GLU A 41 -29.20 19.77 52.77
CA GLU A 41 -28.72 18.58 52.05
C GLU A 41 -29.43 18.42 50.69
N VAL A 42 -30.76 18.62 50.64
CA VAL A 42 -31.51 18.56 49.39
C VAL A 42 -31.09 19.67 48.42
N ARG A 43 -30.82 20.89 48.91
CA ARG A 43 -30.29 21.99 48.07
C ARG A 43 -28.88 21.71 47.56
N ARG A 44 -28.03 21.08 48.38
CA ARG A 44 -26.71 20.64 47.96
C ARG A 44 -26.83 19.58 46.86
N LEU A 45 -27.59 18.53 47.13
CA LEU A 45 -27.76 17.41 46.21
C LEU A 45 -28.38 17.82 44.87
N LYS A 46 -29.36 18.74 44.87
CA LYS A 46 -29.91 19.28 43.62
C LYS A 46 -28.86 20.02 42.80
N ARG A 47 -28.00 20.83 43.43
CA ARG A 47 -26.91 21.52 42.71
C ARG A 47 -25.89 20.54 42.15
N ASP A 48 -25.50 19.54 42.94
CA ASP A 48 -24.53 18.53 42.50
C ASP A 48 -25.13 17.70 41.35
N HIS A 49 -26.41 17.33 41.45
CA HIS A 49 -27.17 16.70 40.37
C HIS A 49 -27.24 17.57 39.10
N ASP A 50 -27.64 18.84 39.21
CA ASP A 50 -27.76 19.76 38.07
C ASP A 50 -26.40 19.95 37.38
N HIS A 51 -25.32 20.03 38.15
CA HIS A 51 -23.96 20.11 37.61
C HIS A 51 -23.59 18.89 36.77
N ILE A 52 -23.83 17.68 37.28
CA ILE A 52 -23.57 16.42 36.56
C ILE A 52 -24.38 16.37 35.26
N LEU A 53 -25.64 16.80 35.34
CA LEU A 53 -26.56 16.81 34.19
C LEU A 53 -26.18 17.83 33.11
N GLU A 54 -25.56 18.95 33.48
CA GLU A 54 -25.07 19.97 32.54
C GLU A 54 -23.73 19.56 31.92
N THR A 55 -22.77 19.12 32.75
CA THR A 55 -21.44 18.72 32.31
C THR A 55 -21.47 17.49 31.40
N HIS A 56 -22.39 16.55 31.67
CA HIS A 56 -22.50 15.29 30.93
C HIS A 56 -23.82 15.12 30.16
N ALA A 57 -24.47 16.22 29.76
CA ALA A 57 -25.78 16.21 29.09
C ALA A 57 -25.86 15.29 27.85
N ASN A 58 -24.74 15.09 27.15
CA ASN A 58 -24.66 14.30 25.93
C ASN A 58 -24.38 12.80 26.17
N GLU A 59 -24.17 12.37 27.42
CA GLU A 59 -23.90 10.97 27.74
C GLU A 59 -25.22 10.17 27.87
N PRO A 60 -25.22 8.89 27.46
CA PRO A 60 -26.43 8.10 27.36
C PRO A 60 -26.99 7.72 28.74
N GLY A 61 -28.31 7.91 28.91
CA GLY A 61 -29.03 7.60 30.15
C GLY A 61 -29.10 8.77 31.14
N ILE A 62 -28.35 9.86 30.91
CA ILE A 62 -28.35 11.06 31.78
C ILE A 62 -29.71 11.80 31.73
N GLU A 63 -30.33 11.87 30.55
CA GLU A 63 -31.66 12.49 30.40
C GLU A 63 -32.77 11.69 31.09
N ASP A 64 -32.70 10.36 31.05
CA ASP A 64 -33.64 9.50 31.79
C ASP A 64 -33.41 9.62 33.30
N LEU A 65 -32.14 9.68 33.72
CA LEU A 65 -31.77 9.89 35.12
C LEU A 65 -32.28 11.23 35.65
N ARG A 66 -32.13 12.31 34.87
CA ARG A 66 -32.68 13.65 35.16
C ARG A 66 -34.16 13.56 35.51
N ARG A 67 -34.96 13.00 34.61
CA ARG A 67 -36.42 12.87 34.78
C ARG A 67 -36.79 12.05 36.01
N VAL A 68 -36.08 10.95 36.25
CA VAL A 68 -36.34 10.09 37.40
C VAL A 68 -36.00 10.81 38.70
N LEU A 69 -34.83 11.43 38.80
CA LEU A 69 -34.38 12.08 40.04
C LEU A 69 -35.21 13.33 40.36
N GLU A 70 -35.54 14.16 39.37
CA GLU A 70 -36.38 15.34 39.56
C GLU A 70 -37.77 14.99 40.13
N ALA A 71 -38.42 13.98 39.55
CA ALA A 71 -39.71 13.48 40.04
C ALA A 71 -39.60 12.89 41.46
N ARG A 72 -38.48 12.24 41.79
CA ARG A 72 -38.27 11.61 43.09
C ARG A 72 -37.94 12.63 44.16
N PHE A 73 -37.16 13.67 43.86
CA PHE A 73 -36.86 14.76 44.80
C PHE A 73 -38.11 15.51 45.24
N GLN A 74 -39.05 15.79 44.33
CA GLN A 74 -40.33 16.42 44.69
C GLN A 74 -41.15 15.55 45.66
N GLN A 75 -41.20 14.24 45.43
CA GLN A 75 -41.90 13.28 46.29
C GLN A 75 -41.25 13.16 47.67
N ILE A 76 -39.93 13.06 47.69
CA ILE A 76 -39.11 12.94 48.90
C ILE A 76 -39.29 14.17 49.80
N ASP A 77 -39.25 15.37 49.22
CA ASP A 77 -39.40 16.63 49.98
C ASP A 77 -40.81 16.77 50.58
N SER A 78 -41.84 16.43 49.80
CA SER A 78 -43.24 16.43 50.27
C SER A 78 -43.46 15.46 51.43
N LEU A 79 -42.85 14.27 51.38
CA LEU A 79 -42.96 13.26 52.43
C LEU A 79 -42.24 13.66 53.72
N HIS A 80 -41.08 14.29 53.60
CA HIS A 80 -40.34 14.78 54.77
C HIS A 80 -41.09 15.93 55.46
N GLN A 81 -41.53 16.94 54.71
CA GLN A 81 -42.32 18.05 55.27
C GLN A 81 -43.62 17.55 55.92
N GLY A 82 -44.31 16.61 55.27
CA GLY A 82 -45.50 15.98 55.84
C GLY A 82 -45.23 15.26 57.16
N SER A 83 -44.05 14.66 57.32
CA SER A 83 -43.64 13.96 58.55
C SER A 83 -43.30 14.90 59.71
N LEU A 84 -42.91 16.15 59.40
CA LEU A 84 -42.67 17.21 60.38
C LEU A 84 -43.93 18.05 60.69
N SER A 85 -44.96 18.00 59.84
CA SER A 85 -46.20 18.77 60.02
C SER A 85 -47.24 18.04 60.88
N GLY A 86 -47.71 18.68 61.96
CA GLY A 86 -48.77 18.18 62.84
C GLY A 86 -48.25 17.33 64.01
N VAL A 87 -49.17 16.69 64.76
CA VAL A 87 -48.84 15.61 65.72
C VAL A 87 -49.22 14.27 65.07
N PRO A 88 -48.43 13.76 64.10
CA PRO A 88 -48.73 12.49 63.46
C PRO A 88 -48.61 11.33 64.47
N GLU A 89 -49.51 10.36 64.37
CA GLU A 89 -49.39 9.12 65.12
C GLU A 89 -48.08 8.39 64.77
N ARG A 90 -47.48 7.71 65.75
CA ARG A 90 -46.19 7.01 65.61
C ARG A 90 -46.15 6.04 64.41
N ASP A 91 -47.29 5.45 64.06
CA ASP A 91 -47.39 4.53 62.93
C ASP A 91 -47.41 5.24 61.57
N GLN A 92 -47.94 6.46 61.48
CA GLN A 92 -47.89 7.28 60.27
C GLN A 92 -46.48 7.78 59.97
N ILE A 93 -45.71 8.15 61.01
CA ILE A 93 -44.29 8.53 60.87
C ILE A 93 -43.48 7.36 60.31
N LYS A 94 -43.64 6.15 60.88
CA LYS A 94 -42.97 4.94 60.41
C LYS A 94 -43.34 4.59 58.97
N ALA A 95 -44.63 4.71 58.61
CA ALA A 95 -45.10 4.45 57.26
C ALA A 95 -44.49 5.44 56.25
N ARG A 96 -44.46 6.74 56.56
CA ARG A 96 -43.83 7.76 55.71
C ARG A 96 -42.33 7.57 55.57
N ALA A 97 -41.62 7.24 56.66
CA ALA A 97 -40.19 6.93 56.62
C ALA A 97 -39.89 5.67 55.76
N ALA A 98 -40.75 4.64 55.82
CA ALA A 98 -40.62 3.46 54.97
C ALA A 98 -40.82 3.79 53.48
N VAL A 99 -41.85 4.60 53.15
CA VAL A 99 -42.09 5.07 51.78
C VAL A 99 -40.91 5.91 51.27
N LEU A 100 -40.40 6.83 52.08
CA LEU A 100 -39.22 7.64 51.76
C LEU A 100 -38.01 6.75 51.43
N LYS A 101 -37.73 5.77 52.28
CA LYS A 101 -36.62 4.82 52.08
C LYS A 101 -36.75 4.06 50.76
N ILE A 102 -37.96 3.62 50.40
CA ILE A 102 -38.22 2.95 49.11
C ILE A 102 -37.95 3.89 47.93
N ILE A 103 -38.36 5.15 48.03
CA ILE A 103 -38.16 6.14 46.96
C ILE A 103 -36.67 6.45 46.78
N LEU A 104 -35.93 6.61 47.88
CA LEU A 104 -34.47 6.79 47.86
C LEU A 104 -33.74 5.57 47.27
N GLN A 105 -34.11 4.35 47.68
CA GLN A 105 -33.54 3.12 47.10
C GLN A 105 -33.81 3.01 45.58
N ARG A 106 -34.97 3.46 45.11
CA ARG A 106 -35.27 3.48 43.67
C ARG A 106 -34.47 4.54 42.93
N ALA A 107 -34.23 5.69 43.54
CA ALA A 107 -33.38 6.75 43.00
C ALA A 107 -31.93 6.27 42.89
N GLU A 108 -31.39 5.67 43.94
CA GLU A 108 -30.07 5.04 43.97
C GLU A 108 -29.91 3.99 42.86
N LYS A 109 -30.90 3.09 42.74
CA LYS A 109 -30.89 2.07 41.68
C LYS A 109 -30.92 2.67 40.26
N ALA A 110 -31.57 3.82 40.07
CA ALA A 110 -31.57 4.52 38.78
C ALA A 110 -30.17 5.09 38.45
N VAL A 111 -29.47 5.63 39.45
CA VAL A 111 -28.08 6.08 39.33
C VAL A 111 -27.16 4.91 38.98
N GLU A 112 -27.24 3.79 39.71
CA GLU A 112 -26.46 2.57 39.44
C GLU A 112 -26.68 2.01 38.03
N ASN A 113 -27.94 1.97 37.57
CA ASN A 113 -28.28 1.52 36.22
C ASN A 113 -27.67 2.43 35.16
N THR A 114 -27.65 3.74 35.40
CA THR A 114 -27.06 4.73 34.48
C THR A 114 -25.54 4.58 34.43
N ALA A 115 -24.89 4.42 35.59
CA ALA A 115 -23.45 4.15 35.66
C ALA A 115 -23.08 2.87 34.89
N ARG A 116 -23.88 1.80 35.05
CA ARG A 116 -23.68 0.55 34.29
C ARG A 116 -23.83 0.75 32.79
N LEU A 117 -24.83 1.52 32.34
CA LEU A 117 -25.06 1.81 30.92
C LEU A 117 -23.88 2.57 30.29
N VAL A 118 -23.36 3.58 31.00
CA VAL A 118 -22.18 4.35 30.58
C VAL A 118 -20.96 3.44 30.47
N HIS A 119 -20.74 2.57 31.46
CA HIS A 119 -19.64 1.61 31.46
C HIS A 119 -19.73 0.59 30.31
N GLU A 120 -20.88 -0.05 30.11
CA GLU A 120 -21.09 -1.05 29.05
C GLU A 120 -20.95 -0.46 27.65
N ARG A 121 -21.44 0.77 27.43
CA ARG A 121 -21.27 1.47 26.14
C ARG A 121 -19.83 1.91 25.93
N GLY A 122 -19.15 2.41 26.97
CA GLY A 122 -17.73 2.74 26.92
C GLY A 122 -16.89 1.56 26.42
N LEU A 123 -17.03 0.41 27.07
CA LEU A 123 -16.36 -0.84 26.68
C LEU A 123 -16.69 -1.28 25.25
N ARG A 124 -17.96 -1.20 24.84
CA ARG A 124 -18.39 -1.55 23.47
C ARG A 124 -17.80 -0.62 22.40
N THR A 125 -17.79 0.69 22.65
CA THR A 125 -17.20 1.65 21.69
C THR A 125 -15.69 1.49 21.57
N GLN A 126 -15.01 1.19 22.68
CA GLN A 126 -13.57 0.95 22.67
C GLN A 126 -13.21 -0.35 21.96
N THR A 127 -13.92 -1.44 22.23
CA THR A 127 -13.69 -2.73 21.54
C THR A 127 -13.97 -2.62 20.03
N ALA A 128 -15.00 -1.89 19.62
CA ALA A 128 -15.27 -1.63 18.21
C ALA A 128 -14.18 -0.80 17.53
N ALA A 129 -13.70 0.27 18.18
CA ALA A 129 -12.62 1.11 17.65
C ALA A 129 -11.30 0.34 17.53
N LEU A 130 -10.95 -0.47 18.53
CA LEU A 130 -9.78 -1.34 18.47
C LEU A 130 -9.91 -2.36 17.32
N SER A 131 -11.07 -3.00 17.16
CA SER A 131 -11.32 -3.97 16.09
C SER A 131 -11.12 -3.37 14.69
N ASP A 132 -11.62 -2.16 14.44
CA ASP A 132 -11.49 -1.50 13.13
C ASP A 132 -10.01 -1.26 12.75
N HIS A 133 -9.19 -0.86 13.72
CA HIS A 133 -7.75 -0.69 13.50
C HIS A 133 -7.04 -2.01 13.16
N TRP A 134 -7.46 -3.13 13.73
CA TRP A 134 -6.90 -4.46 13.42
C TRP A 134 -7.28 -4.92 12.01
N ASP A 135 -8.51 -4.63 11.56
CA ASP A 135 -8.95 -4.97 10.20
C ASP A 135 -8.17 -4.20 9.14
N HIS A 136 -7.97 -2.89 9.31
CA HIS A 136 -7.17 -2.08 8.38
C HIS A 136 -5.71 -2.57 8.32
N ALA A 137 -5.11 -2.92 9.45
CA ALA A 137 -3.74 -3.43 9.51
C ALA A 137 -3.60 -4.78 8.78
N GLN A 138 -4.60 -5.67 8.90
CA GLN A 138 -4.61 -6.95 8.22
C GLN A 138 -4.71 -6.79 6.69
N VAL A 139 -5.55 -5.87 6.19
CA VAL A 139 -5.65 -5.57 4.76
C VAL A 139 -4.32 -5.02 4.22
N LEU A 140 -3.67 -4.10 4.94
CA LEU A 140 -2.37 -3.56 4.55
C LEU A 140 -1.28 -4.64 4.48
N LEU A 141 -1.25 -5.56 5.45
CA LEU A 141 -0.32 -6.69 5.44
C LEU A 141 -0.52 -7.61 4.24
N VAL A 142 -1.77 -7.97 3.92
CA VAL A 142 -2.08 -8.79 2.75
C VAL A 142 -1.65 -8.09 1.45
N MET A 143 -1.92 -6.79 1.32
CA MET A 143 -1.49 -6.00 0.16
C MET A 143 0.04 -5.94 0.03
N ALA A 144 0.77 -5.77 1.14
CA ALA A 144 2.23 -5.78 1.15
C ALA A 144 2.79 -7.15 0.74
N CYS A 145 2.20 -8.25 1.21
CA CYS A 145 2.58 -9.60 0.79
C CYS A 145 2.34 -9.84 -0.71
N LEU A 146 1.19 -9.41 -1.26
CA LEU A 146 0.91 -9.51 -2.68
C LEU A 146 1.91 -8.71 -3.52
N LEU A 147 2.24 -7.49 -3.10
CA LEU A 147 3.26 -6.66 -3.75
C LEU A 147 4.64 -7.33 -3.73
N ALA A 148 5.03 -7.94 -2.61
CA ALA A 148 6.29 -8.65 -2.50
C ALA A 148 6.37 -9.85 -3.46
N VAL A 149 5.28 -10.60 -3.63
CA VAL A 149 5.19 -11.70 -4.60
C VAL A 149 5.34 -11.19 -6.04
N VAL A 150 4.63 -10.11 -6.39
CA VAL A 150 4.74 -9.48 -7.72
C VAL A 150 6.17 -8.98 -7.97
N PHE A 151 6.79 -8.36 -6.97
CA PHE A 151 8.16 -7.86 -7.07
C PHE A 151 9.16 -9.01 -7.24
N ALA A 152 9.02 -10.09 -6.48
CA ALA A 152 9.85 -11.29 -6.61
C ALA A 152 9.70 -11.93 -8.00
N TRP A 153 8.46 -12.01 -8.51
CA TRP A 153 8.19 -12.50 -9.86
C TRP A 153 8.85 -11.62 -10.93
N LEU A 154 8.71 -10.29 -10.83
CA LEU A 154 9.27 -9.32 -11.76
C LEU A 154 10.81 -9.33 -11.76
N VAL A 155 11.43 -9.47 -10.59
CA VAL A 155 12.89 -9.64 -10.48
C VAL A 155 13.33 -10.96 -11.12
N GLY A 156 12.57 -12.03 -10.91
CA GLY A 156 12.84 -13.34 -11.51
C GLY A 156 12.79 -13.31 -13.04
N THR A 157 11.74 -12.73 -13.63
CA THR A 157 11.60 -12.63 -15.09
C THR A 157 12.67 -11.72 -15.70
N ASN A 158 12.98 -10.59 -15.06
CA ASN A 158 13.99 -9.65 -15.54
C ASN A 158 15.40 -10.28 -15.53
N ARG A 159 15.76 -11.00 -14.46
CA ARG A 159 17.02 -11.78 -14.42
C ARG A 159 17.08 -12.85 -15.51
N LYS A 160 15.98 -13.56 -15.77
CA LYS A 160 15.91 -14.57 -16.83
C LYS A 160 16.11 -13.94 -18.22
N LEU A 161 15.44 -12.83 -18.51
CA LEU A 161 15.54 -12.14 -19.79
C LEU A 161 16.96 -11.61 -20.06
N LEU A 162 17.62 -11.07 -19.03
CA LEU A 162 19.02 -10.62 -19.12
C LEU A 162 19.99 -11.78 -19.41
N SER A 163 19.73 -12.98 -18.89
CA SER A 163 20.56 -14.16 -19.16
C SER A 163 20.44 -14.62 -20.63
N GLU A 164 19.23 -14.55 -21.18
CA GLU A 164 18.93 -14.96 -22.55
C GLU A 164 19.50 -13.96 -23.58
N SER A 165 19.43 -12.66 -23.27
CA SER A 165 20.03 -11.60 -24.11
C SER A 165 21.55 -11.69 -24.23
N ARG A 166 22.26 -12.18 -23.20
CA ARG A 166 23.72 -12.36 -23.26
C ARG A 166 24.12 -13.49 -24.22
N GLY A 167 23.28 -14.52 -24.36
CA GLY A 167 23.50 -15.61 -25.31
C GLY A 167 23.40 -15.17 -26.76
N HIS A 168 22.49 -14.25 -27.09
CA HIS A 168 22.41 -13.69 -28.45
C HIS A 168 23.61 -12.80 -28.80
N GLY A 169 24.19 -12.12 -27.81
CA GLY A 169 25.37 -11.27 -28.01
C GLY A 169 26.61 -12.05 -28.48
N THR A 170 26.84 -13.25 -27.94
CA THR A 170 27.99 -14.09 -28.33
C THR A 170 27.80 -14.70 -29.71
N LEU A 171 26.59 -15.17 -30.05
CA LEU A 171 26.27 -15.69 -31.37
C LEU A 171 26.39 -14.62 -32.46
N LEU A 172 25.94 -13.39 -32.17
CA LEU A 172 26.06 -12.28 -33.12
C LEU A 172 27.53 -11.88 -33.32
N ALA A 173 28.33 -11.89 -32.24
CA ALA A 173 29.76 -11.62 -32.32
C ALA A 173 30.50 -12.68 -33.16
N ASP A 174 30.19 -13.96 -32.95
CA ASP A 174 30.78 -15.08 -33.71
C ASP A 174 30.37 -15.03 -35.20
N ALA A 175 29.08 -14.81 -35.48
CA ALA A 175 28.58 -14.65 -36.84
C ALA A 175 29.23 -13.45 -37.55
N LYS A 176 29.42 -12.33 -36.85
CA LYS A 176 30.12 -11.15 -37.38
C LYS A 176 31.58 -11.45 -37.69
N GLN A 177 32.29 -12.10 -36.77
CA GLN A 177 33.69 -12.49 -36.97
C GLN A 177 33.85 -13.42 -38.17
N LYS A 178 32.97 -14.41 -38.30
CA LYS A 178 32.98 -15.34 -39.43
C LYS A 178 32.72 -14.63 -40.76
N LEU A 179 31.78 -13.68 -40.78
CA LEU A 179 31.51 -12.86 -41.97
C LEU A 179 32.71 -12.00 -42.36
N GLU A 180 33.38 -11.38 -41.39
CA GLU A 180 34.60 -10.59 -41.64
C GLU A 180 35.73 -11.45 -42.19
N GLN A 181 35.90 -12.66 -41.68
CA GLN A 181 36.91 -13.60 -42.18
C GLN A 181 36.62 -14.01 -43.63
N THR A 182 35.38 -14.44 -43.94
CA THR A 182 35.00 -14.82 -45.31
C THR A 182 35.15 -13.65 -46.28
N ASN A 183 34.88 -12.41 -45.85
CA ASN A 183 35.04 -11.23 -46.70
C ASN A 183 36.53 -10.94 -47.00
N ARG A 184 37.43 -11.16 -46.04
CA ARG A 184 38.88 -11.03 -46.26
C ARG A 184 39.39 -12.09 -47.24
N GLU A 185 39.03 -13.35 -47.03
CA GLU A 185 39.39 -14.46 -47.93
C GLU A 185 38.91 -14.21 -49.37
N LEU A 186 37.68 -13.70 -49.53
CA LEU A 186 37.14 -13.35 -50.83
C LEU A 186 37.94 -12.22 -51.51
N ARG A 187 38.30 -11.18 -50.76
CA ARG A 187 39.12 -10.06 -51.29
C ARG A 187 40.50 -10.52 -51.73
N GLU A 188 41.18 -11.34 -50.93
CA GLU A 188 42.49 -11.89 -51.28
C GLU A 188 42.41 -12.74 -52.55
N THR A 189 41.36 -13.57 -52.66
CA THR A 189 41.13 -14.40 -53.85
C THR A 189 40.86 -13.54 -55.09
N MET A 190 40.07 -12.48 -54.95
CA MET A 190 39.78 -11.55 -56.05
C MET A 190 41.04 -10.81 -56.52
N LEU A 191 41.86 -10.30 -55.60
CA LEU A 191 43.13 -9.65 -55.93
C LEU A 191 44.07 -10.61 -56.66
N SER A 192 44.24 -11.84 -56.15
CA SER A 192 45.09 -12.85 -56.80
C SER A 192 44.58 -13.20 -58.21
N LYS A 193 43.27 -13.21 -58.42
CA LYS A 193 42.68 -13.45 -59.74
C LYS A 193 42.96 -12.29 -60.70
N GLU A 194 42.80 -11.05 -60.25
CA GLU A 194 43.07 -9.85 -61.03
C GLU A 194 44.55 -9.77 -61.44
N GLU A 195 45.48 -10.03 -60.51
CA GLU A 195 46.91 -10.11 -60.79
C GLU A 195 47.24 -11.16 -61.86
N LYS A 196 46.62 -12.34 -61.77
CA LYS A 196 46.78 -13.41 -62.77
C LYS A 196 46.24 -13.00 -64.14
N GLU A 197 45.10 -12.33 -64.20
CA GLU A 197 44.51 -11.84 -65.46
C GLU A 197 45.41 -10.79 -66.13
N VAL A 198 45.98 -9.86 -65.36
CA VAL A 198 46.93 -8.85 -65.88
C VAL A 198 48.20 -9.53 -66.40
N MET A 199 48.76 -10.49 -65.65
CA MET A 199 49.94 -11.24 -66.07
C MET A 199 49.69 -12.01 -67.38
N ILE A 200 48.53 -12.67 -67.51
CA ILE A 200 48.15 -13.37 -68.74
C ILE A 200 48.05 -12.40 -69.92
N LYS A 201 47.45 -11.20 -69.73
CA LYS A 201 47.37 -10.18 -70.78
C LYS A 201 48.75 -9.70 -71.22
N GLU A 202 49.67 -9.50 -70.28
CA GLU A 202 51.05 -9.09 -70.58
C GLU A 202 51.81 -10.19 -71.35
N ILE A 203 51.66 -11.45 -70.94
CA ILE A 203 52.22 -12.60 -71.67
C ILE A 203 51.68 -12.63 -73.10
N HIS A 204 50.35 -12.51 -73.28
CA HIS A 204 49.73 -12.52 -74.60
C HIS A 204 50.23 -11.38 -75.49
N HIS A 205 50.36 -10.17 -74.93
CA HIS A 205 50.91 -9.02 -75.63
C HIS A 205 52.36 -9.28 -76.10
N ARG A 206 53.21 -9.85 -75.23
CA ARG A 206 54.59 -10.22 -75.58
C ARG A 206 54.66 -11.32 -76.64
N VAL A 207 53.82 -12.35 -76.53
CA VAL A 207 53.73 -13.42 -77.53
C VAL A 207 53.34 -12.84 -78.88
N LYS A 208 52.32 -11.97 -78.94
CA LYS A 208 51.92 -11.29 -80.18
C LYS A 208 53.07 -10.48 -80.78
N ASN A 209 53.81 -9.72 -79.97
CA ASN A 209 54.95 -8.94 -80.44
C ASN A 209 56.07 -9.85 -80.99
N ASN A 210 56.40 -10.94 -80.30
CA ASN A 210 57.40 -11.91 -80.75
C ASN A 210 57.00 -12.55 -82.08
N LEU A 211 55.74 -12.98 -82.23
CA LEU A 211 55.24 -13.55 -83.49
C LEU A 211 55.25 -12.50 -84.62
N GLN A 212 54.98 -11.23 -84.33
CA GLN A 212 55.11 -10.14 -85.30
C GLN A 212 56.56 -9.93 -85.75
N ILE A 213 57.52 -9.92 -84.82
CA ILE A 213 58.96 -9.81 -85.13
C ILE A 213 59.40 -10.99 -86.00
N VAL A 214 59.01 -12.22 -85.64
CA VAL A 214 59.30 -13.42 -86.44
C VAL A 214 58.73 -13.29 -87.85
N LYS A 215 57.46 -12.87 -88.01
CA LYS A 215 56.89 -12.61 -89.34
C LYS A 215 57.69 -11.58 -90.14
N SER A 216 58.11 -10.48 -89.51
CA SER A 216 58.91 -9.44 -90.16
C SER A 216 60.29 -9.95 -90.60
N LEU A 217 60.95 -10.75 -89.77
CA LEU A 217 62.23 -11.38 -90.11
C LEU A 217 62.08 -12.38 -91.27
N VAL A 218 61.03 -13.20 -91.24
CA VAL A 218 60.74 -14.17 -92.32
C VAL A 218 60.44 -13.43 -93.63
N ARG A 219 59.67 -12.34 -93.60
CA ARG A 219 59.43 -11.49 -94.79
C ARG A 219 60.73 -10.91 -95.34
N PHE A 220 61.59 -10.36 -94.48
CA PHE A 220 62.88 -9.81 -94.90
C PHE A 220 63.81 -10.87 -95.51
N GLN A 221 63.80 -12.10 -94.99
CA GLN A 221 64.54 -13.21 -95.59
C GLN A 221 63.95 -13.64 -96.93
N MET A 222 62.62 -13.68 -97.04
CA MET A 222 61.91 -14.04 -98.27
C MET A 222 62.20 -13.07 -99.43
N ASP A 223 62.33 -11.76 -99.13
CA ASP A 223 62.68 -10.74 -100.13
C ASP A 223 64.07 -10.98 -100.79
N GLN A 224 64.97 -11.71 -100.13
CA GLN A 224 66.32 -12.01 -100.62
C GLN A 224 66.44 -13.34 -101.38
N VAL A 225 65.35 -14.10 -101.55
CA VAL A 225 65.34 -15.41 -102.22
C VAL A 225 64.75 -15.26 -103.63
N GLU A 226 65.39 -15.84 -104.66
CA GLU A 226 64.90 -15.79 -106.06
C GLU A 226 64.04 -17.02 -106.46
N ASP A 227 64.18 -18.14 -105.73
CA ASP A 227 63.43 -19.38 -106.01
C ASP A 227 61.93 -19.23 -105.64
N PRO A 228 61.01 -19.33 -106.61
CA PRO A 228 59.57 -19.18 -106.37
C PRO A 228 58.98 -20.25 -105.45
N ASN A 229 59.50 -21.48 -105.45
CA ASN A 229 59.01 -22.56 -104.57
C ASN A 229 59.36 -22.29 -103.10
N VAL A 230 60.56 -21.75 -102.85
CA VAL A 230 61.01 -21.38 -101.49
C VAL A 230 60.24 -20.16 -100.95
N ARG A 231 59.91 -19.19 -101.81
CA ARG A 231 59.05 -18.07 -101.43
C ARG A 231 57.65 -18.51 -101.02
N GLU A 232 57.06 -19.48 -101.72
CA GLU A 232 55.75 -20.03 -101.38
C GLU A 232 55.76 -20.68 -99.98
N LEU A 233 56.80 -21.46 -99.66
CA LEU A 233 56.99 -22.05 -98.33
C LEU A 233 57.11 -21.01 -97.21
N PHE A 234 57.83 -19.90 -97.46
CA PHE A 234 57.93 -18.80 -96.49
C PHE A 234 56.59 -18.10 -96.27
N ASN A 235 55.80 -17.91 -97.34
CA ASN A 235 54.48 -17.30 -97.25
C ASN A 235 53.50 -18.20 -96.47
N GLU A 236 53.58 -19.52 -96.66
CA GLU A 236 52.84 -20.49 -95.86
C GLU A 236 53.23 -20.42 -94.37
N CYS A 237 54.52 -20.30 -94.06
CA CYS A 237 55.01 -20.11 -92.69
C CYS A 237 54.51 -18.83 -92.04
N ILE A 238 54.54 -17.68 -92.73
CA ILE A 238 53.98 -16.41 -92.23
C ILE A 238 52.48 -16.55 -91.95
N THR A 239 51.76 -17.22 -92.85
CA THR A 239 50.31 -17.45 -92.73
C THR A 239 49.99 -18.31 -91.51
N ARG A 240 50.74 -19.41 -91.29
CA ARG A 240 50.60 -20.25 -90.09
C ARG A 240 50.88 -19.49 -88.79
N VAL A 241 51.97 -18.73 -88.74
CA VAL A 241 52.33 -17.88 -87.59
C VAL A 241 51.32 -16.75 -87.38
N GLY A 242 50.49 -16.42 -88.39
CA GLY A 242 49.41 -15.44 -88.29
C GLY A 242 48.06 -15.94 -87.87
N ALA A 243 47.84 -17.25 -87.92
CA ALA A 243 46.63 -17.89 -87.42
C ALA A 243 46.69 -18.23 -85.91
N MET A 244 47.87 -18.07 -85.27
CA MET A 244 48.10 -18.20 -83.84
C MET A 244 48.00 -16.85 -83.12
#